data_AF-A0A3M1A4S5-F1
#
_entry.id   AF-A0A3M1A4S5-F1
#
_cell.length_a   1.000
_cell.length_b   1.000
_cell.length_c   1.000
_cell.angle_alpha   90.00
_cell.angle_beta   90.00
_cell.angle_gamma   90.00
#
_symmetry.space_group_name_H-M   'P 1'
#
loop_
_entity.id
_entity.type
_entity.pdbx_description
1 polymer ?
#
loop_
_entity_poly.entity_id
_entity_poly.type
_entity_poly.pdbx_seq_one_letter_code
_entity_poly.pdbx_strand_id
1 'polypeptide(L)'
;MIGFRKLVIEGIKNPRNFFQIIAHLPQFIKLYYRLFKDQRVPLYLKFLLVVALLYVFSPIDIIPDFFQLVGQVDDLVILLLILKFFLKRCPRDVLMEHVRAVEAEGFSLI
;
A
#
# COMPACT_ATOMS: atom_id res chain seq x y z
N MET A 1 8.35 -1.72 19.54
CA MET A 1 7.53 -1.19 18.44
C MET A 1 8.21 -1.57 17.12
N ILE A 2 7.51 -2.21 16.18
CA ILE A 2 8.09 -2.50 14.85
C ILE A 2 8.17 -1.17 14.09
N GLY A 3 9.35 -0.75 13.67
CA GLY A 3 9.50 0.50 12.91
C GLY A 3 8.84 0.43 11.53
N PHE A 4 8.27 1.55 11.06
CA PHE A 4 7.60 1.67 9.76
C PHE A 4 8.48 1.17 8.60
N ARG A 5 9.77 1.56 8.55
CA ARG A 5 10.75 1.03 7.59
C ARG A 5 10.83 -0.50 7.56
N LYS A 6 10.75 -1.16 8.73
CA LYS A 6 10.81 -2.62 8.81
C LYS A 6 9.57 -3.25 8.17
N LEU A 7 8.39 -2.65 8.33
CA LEU A 7 7.16 -3.11 7.67
C LEU A 7 7.23 -2.95 6.14
N VAL A 8 7.78 -1.85 5.65
CA VAL A 8 7.94 -1.60 4.19
C VAL A 8 8.90 -2.60 3.56
N ILE A 9 10.04 -2.89 4.21
CA ILE A 9 11.10 -3.75 3.64
C ILE A 9 10.79 -5.23 3.82
N GLU A 10 10.38 -5.66 5.02
CA GLU A 10 10.20 -7.07 5.32
C GLU A 10 8.79 -7.59 5.01
N GLY A 11 7.83 -6.68 4.80
CA GLY A 11 6.42 -7.01 4.66
C GLY A 11 5.79 -7.49 5.97
N ILE A 12 4.47 -7.69 5.94
CA ILE A 12 3.72 -8.22 7.08
C ILE A 12 4.05 -9.70 7.24
N LYS A 13 4.97 -10.03 8.16
CA LYS A 13 5.35 -11.41 8.48
C LYS A 13 4.52 -12.05 9.59
N ASN A 14 3.72 -11.26 10.33
CA ASN A 14 2.99 -11.75 11.50
C ASN A 14 1.58 -11.12 11.59
N PRO A 15 0.49 -11.90 11.45
CA PRO A 15 -0.88 -11.39 11.46
C PRO A 15 -1.32 -10.84 12.83
N ARG A 16 -0.66 -11.23 13.93
CA ARG A 16 -0.96 -10.71 15.28
C ARG A 16 -0.67 -9.22 15.46
N ASN A 17 0.02 -8.59 14.51
CA ASN A 17 0.36 -7.16 14.54
C ASN A 17 -0.63 -6.28 13.75
N PHE A 18 -1.85 -6.76 13.48
CA PHE A 18 -2.86 -6.04 12.70
C PHE A 18 -3.13 -4.61 13.20
N PHE A 19 -3.21 -4.41 14.52
CA PHE A 19 -3.40 -3.08 15.12
C PHE A 19 -2.26 -2.11 14.80
N GLN A 20 -1.01 -2.59 14.69
CA GLN A 20 0.12 -1.75 14.30
C GLN A 20 0.02 -1.34 12.83
N ILE A 21 -0.52 -2.20 11.96
CA ILE A 21 -0.74 -1.86 10.54
C ILE A 21 -1.76 -0.74 10.42
N ILE A 22 -2.87 -0.83 11.18
CA ILE A 22 -3.88 0.23 11.22
C ILE A 22 -3.28 1.53 11.74
N ALA A 23 -2.46 1.48 12.79
CA ALA A 23 -1.78 2.66 13.32
C ALA A 23 -0.80 3.29 12.31
N HIS A 24 -0.25 2.51 11.38
CA HIS A 24 0.65 2.96 10.32
C HIS A 24 -0.05 3.27 8.98
N LEU A 25 -1.38 3.10 8.90
CA LEU A 25 -2.15 3.33 7.68
C LEU A 25 -1.95 4.74 7.08
N PRO A 26 -2.00 5.84 7.87
CA PRO A 26 -1.82 7.18 7.30
C PRO A 26 -0.42 7.38 6.72
N GLN A 27 0.61 6.79 7.33
CA GLN A 27 1.98 6.81 6.83
C GLN A 27 2.10 6.03 5.51
N PHE A 28 1.45 4.86 5.41
CA PHE A 28 1.39 4.11 4.15
C PHE A 28 0.71 4.90 3.05
N ILE A 29 -0.48 5.45 3.29
CA ILE A 29 -1.22 6.26 2.31
C ILE A 29 -0.34 7.41 1.80
N LYS A 30 0.31 8.12 2.72
CA LYS A 30 1.22 9.23 2.38
C LYS A 30 2.44 8.78 1.58
N LEU A 31 3.03 7.64 1.94
CA LEU A 31 4.16 7.04 1.21
C LEU A 31 3.76 6.70 -0.24
N TYR A 32 2.66 5.96 -0.43
CA TYR A 32 2.17 5.61 -1.77
C TYR A 32 1.80 6.85 -2.59
N TYR A 33 1.16 7.86 -1.97
CA TYR A 33 0.84 9.11 -2.64
C TYR A 33 2.09 9.86 -3.13
N ARG A 34 3.14 9.94 -2.31
CA ARG A 34 4.41 10.57 -2.70
C ARG A 34 5.11 9.82 -3.83
N LEU A 35 5.20 8.50 -3.71
CA LEU A 35 5.76 7.64 -4.77
C LEU A 35 4.97 7.73 -6.07
N PHE A 36 3.64 7.84 -5.99
CA PHE A 36 2.80 8.01 -7.17
C PHE A 36 3.07 9.35 -7.88
N LYS A 37 3.31 10.43 -7.14
CA LYS A 37 3.64 11.75 -7.73
C LYS A 37 5.09 11.86 -8.20
N ASP A 38 6.00 11.05 -7.67
CA ASP A 38 7.41 11.09 -8.05
C ASP A 38 7.61 10.62 -9.51
N GLN A 39 8.24 11.46 -10.33
CA GLN A 39 8.49 11.17 -11.75
C GLN A 39 9.50 10.04 -11.96
N ARG A 40 10.36 9.77 -10.98
CA ARG A 40 11.36 8.69 -11.02
C ARG A 40 10.72 7.30 -10.89
N VAL A 41 9.48 7.22 -10.41
CA VAL A 41 8.72 5.97 -10.35
C VAL A 41 8.19 5.65 -11.75
N PRO A 42 8.47 4.45 -12.30
CA PRO A 42 7.99 4.06 -13.62
C PRO A 42 6.47 4.15 -13.78
N LEU A 43 6.01 4.68 -14.91
CA LEU A 43 4.59 4.83 -15.22
C LEU A 43 3.80 3.52 -15.14
N TYR A 44 4.38 2.39 -15.56
CA TYR A 44 3.70 1.09 -15.50
C TYR A 44 3.35 0.67 -14.05
N LEU A 45 4.17 1.05 -13.06
CA LEU A 45 3.86 0.80 -11.65
C LEU A 45 2.72 1.69 -11.16
N LYS A 46 2.68 2.94 -11.61
CA LYS A 46 1.58 3.87 -11.31
C LYS A 46 0.26 3.36 -11.89
N PHE A 47 0.29 2.89 -13.14
CA PHE A 47 -0.86 2.25 -13.79
C PHE A 47 -1.34 1.03 -13.00
N LEU A 48 -0.42 0.15 -12.58
CA LEU A 48 -0.77 -1.01 -11.76
C LEU A 48 -1.47 -0.60 -10.46
N LEU A 49 -0.98 0.45 -9.79
CA LEU A 49 -1.59 0.97 -8.57
C LEU A 49 -3.00 1.56 -8.82
N VAL A 50 -3.17 2.30 -9.92
CA VAL A 50 -4.48 2.84 -10.32
C VAL A 50 -5.46 1.73 -10.65
N VAL A 51 -5.04 0.70 -11.40
CA VAL A 51 -5.89 -0.46 -11.73
C VAL A 51 -6.29 -1.21 -10.46
N ALA A 52 -5.39 -1.39 -9.49
CA ALA A 52 -5.71 -2.01 -8.22
C ALA A 52 -6.73 -1.21 -7.41
N LEU A 53 -6.57 0.11 -7.37
CA LEU A 53 -7.51 0.99 -6.70
C LEU A 53 -8.86 1.00 -7.42
N LEU A 54 -8.87 1.08 -8.76
CA LEU A 54 -10.10 0.97 -9.55
C LEU A 54 -10.79 -0.37 -9.32
N TYR A 55 -10.05 -1.48 -9.23
CA TYR A 55 -10.63 -2.78 -8.92
C TYR A 55 -11.32 -2.80 -7.55
N VAL A 56 -10.67 -2.26 -6.51
CA VAL A 56 -11.23 -2.23 -5.13
C VAL A 56 -12.37 -1.21 -4.98
N PHE A 57 -12.27 -0.06 -5.65
CA PHE A 57 -13.24 1.03 -5.54
C PHE A 57 -14.35 0.97 -6.59
N SER A 58 -14.21 0.16 -7.65
CA SER A 58 -15.23 0.01 -8.69
C SER A 58 -16.47 -0.63 -8.06
N PRO A 59 -17.57 0.14 -7.89
CA PRO A 59 -18.86 -0.42 -7.51
C PRO A 59 -19.60 -0.95 -8.76
N ILE A 60 -18.85 -1.40 -9.76
CA ILE A 60 -19.38 -1.89 -11.05
C ILE A 60 -19.14 -3.39 -11.09
N ASP A 61 -20.08 -4.12 -10.51
CA ASP A 61 -20.36 -5.50 -10.89
C ASP A 61 -20.79 -5.51 -12.36
N ILE A 62 -19.85 -5.80 -13.27
CA ILE A 62 -20.20 -6.23 -14.64
C ILE A 62 -20.88 -7.61 -14.60
N ILE A 63 -20.73 -8.34 -13.48
CA ILE A 63 -21.38 -9.61 -13.20
C ILE A 63 -22.26 -9.41 -11.97
N PRO A 64 -23.58 -9.20 -12.12
CA PRO A 64 -24.45 -9.37 -10.97
C PRO A 64 -24.44 -10.87 -10.62
N ASP A 65 -24.17 -11.22 -9.35
CA ASP A 65 -24.96 -12.20 -8.58
C ASP A 65 -24.24 -12.80 -7.33
N PHE A 66 -24.89 -12.61 -6.17
CA PHE A 66 -25.13 -13.56 -5.08
C PHE A 66 -24.06 -14.05 -4.06
N PHE A 67 -22.77 -13.71 -4.11
CA PHE A 67 -21.77 -14.21 -3.10
C PHE A 67 -21.05 -13.13 -2.26
N GLN A 68 -21.73 -12.01 -1.96
CA GLN A 68 -21.19 -10.77 -1.36
C GLN A 68 -20.48 -10.87 0.02
N LEU A 69 -20.52 -12.01 0.72
CA LEU A 69 -19.95 -12.15 2.08
C LEU A 69 -18.55 -12.80 2.15
N VAL A 70 -18.08 -13.47 1.10
CA VAL A 70 -16.79 -14.20 1.10
C VAL A 70 -15.75 -13.56 0.16
N GLY A 71 -16.19 -12.81 -0.86
CA GLY A 71 -15.30 -12.21 -1.88
C GLY A 71 -14.41 -11.06 -1.38
N GLN A 72 -14.81 -10.33 -0.34
CA GLN A 72 -14.10 -9.11 0.10
C GLN A 72 -12.68 -9.34 0.64
N VAL A 73 -12.42 -10.53 1.20
CA VAL A 73 -11.09 -10.88 1.70
C VAL A 73 -10.13 -11.06 0.53
N ASP A 74 -10.59 -11.64 -0.58
CA ASP A 74 -9.75 -11.87 -1.76
C ASP A 74 -9.32 -10.53 -2.39
N ASP A 75 -10.24 -9.57 -2.51
CA ASP A 75 -9.93 -8.23 -3.04
C ASP A 75 -8.90 -7.49 -2.18
N LEU A 76 -8.98 -7.62 -0.85
CA LEU A 76 -8.00 -7.04 0.07
C LEU A 76 -6.63 -7.73 -0.07
N VAL A 77 -6.59 -9.05 -0.23
CA VAL A 77 -5.35 -9.79 -0.46
C VAL A 77 -4.71 -9.36 -1.77
N ILE A 78 -5.49 -9.24 -2.85
CA ILE A 78 -5.03 -8.75 -4.16
C ILE A 78 -4.46 -7.34 -4.04
N LEU A 79 -5.17 -6.42 -3.37
CA LEU A 79 -4.69 -5.06 -3.13
C LEU A 79 -3.35 -5.07 -2.39
N LEU A 80 -3.23 -5.82 -1.28
CA LEU A 80 -1.99 -5.90 -0.51
C LEU A 80 -0.83 -6.50 -1.33
N LEU A 81 -1.11 -7.49 -2.19
CA LEU A 81 -0.13 -8.07 -3.10
C LEU A 81 0.35 -7.06 -4.13
N ILE A 82 -0.56 -6.29 -4.73
CA ILE A 82 -0.19 -5.26 -5.72
C ILE A 82 0.61 -4.14 -5.06
N LEU A 83 0.19 -3.66 -3.88
CA LEU A 83 0.92 -2.69 -3.08
C LEU A 83 2.34 -3.18 -2.74
N LYS A 84 2.47 -4.44 -2.31
CA LYS A 84 3.78 -5.06 -2.05
C LYS A 84 4.62 -5.17 -3.32
N PHE A 85 4.02 -5.53 -4.45
CA PHE A 85 4.71 -5.62 -5.73
C PHE A 85 5.20 -4.25 -6.20
N PHE A 86 4.36 -3.22 -6.07
CA PHE A 86 4.70 -1.83 -6.36
C PHE A 86 5.95 -1.40 -5.59
N LEU A 87 5.96 -1.56 -4.25
CA LEU A 87 7.11 -1.21 -3.43
C LEU A 87 8.36 -2.01 -3.80
N LYS A 88 8.21 -3.30 -4.12
CA LYS A 88 9.34 -4.17 -4.51
C LYS A 88 9.96 -3.77 -5.86
N ARG A 89 9.17 -3.18 -6.76
CA ARG A 89 9.60 -2.77 -8.10
C ARG A 89 10.01 -1.30 -8.19
N CYS A 90 9.59 -0.47 -7.23
CA CYS A 90 10.05 0.91 -7.14
C CYS A 90 11.58 0.97 -7.00
N PRO A 91 12.24 1.97 -7.63
CA PRO A 91 13.65 2.24 -7.39
C PRO A 91 13.92 2.39 -5.88
N ARG A 92 14.89 1.64 -5.37
CA ARG A 92 15.12 1.54 -3.91
C ARG A 92 15.58 2.85 -3.29
N ASP A 93 16.37 3.61 -4.03
CA ASP A 93 16.81 4.96 -3.68
C ASP A 93 15.62 5.89 -3.44
N VAL A 94 14.69 5.95 -4.40
CA VAL A 94 13.46 6.76 -4.31
C VAL A 94 12.56 6.28 -3.19
N LEU A 95 12.36 4.96 -3.07
CA LEU A 95 11.56 4.38 -1.99
C LEU A 95 12.09 4.77 -0.61
N MET A 96 13.39 4.61 -0.38
CA MET A 96 14.00 4.88 0.91
C MET A 96 14.03 6.37 1.24
N GLU A 97 14.17 7.24 0.24
CA GLU A 97 14.04 8.70 0.38
C GLU A 97 12.65 9.06 0.95
N HIS A 98 11.58 8.55 0.32
CA HIS A 98 10.21 8.82 0.78
C HIS A 98 9.86 8.16 2.10
N VAL A 99 10.37 6.95 2.38
CA VAL A 99 10.17 6.28 3.68
C VAL A 99 10.76 7.13 4.81
N ARG A 100 11.99 7.63 4.65
CA ARG A 100 12.63 8.50 5.65
C ARG A 100 11.88 9.81 5.83
N ALA A 101 11.40 10.41 4.74
CA ALA A 101 10.61 11.63 4.80
C ALA A 101 9.29 11.43 5.58
N VAL A 102 8.61 10.30 5.35
CA VAL A 102 7.38 9.95 6.08
C VAL A 102 7.67 9.63 7.56
N GLU A 103 8.78 8.96 7.88
CA GLU A 103 9.19 8.70 9.27
C GLU A 103 9.52 10.00 10.03
N ALA A 104 10.21 10.94 9.40
CA ALA A 104 10.56 12.23 10.00
C ALA A 104 9.31 13.07 10.33
N GLU A 105 8.29 13.02 9.48
CA GLU A 105 7.04 13.74 9.67
C GLU A 105 6.06 13.03 10.63
N GLY A 106 6.11 11.70 10.69
CA GLY A 106 5.32 10.91 11.65
C GLY A 106 5.72 11.15 13.10
N PHE A 107 6.97 11.59 13.35
CA PHE A 107 7.46 12.04 14.65
C PHE A 107 6.97 13.45 15.04
N SER A 108 6.40 14.21 14.10
CA SER A 108 5.97 15.60 14.33
C SER A 108 4.51 15.72 14.80
N LEU A 109 3.74 14.62 14.78
CA LEU A 109 2.30 14.58 15.07
C LEU A 109 1.97 13.77 16.34
N ILE A 110 2.98 13.38 17.13
CA ILE A 110 2.86 12.71 18.43
C ILE A 110 3.75 13.46 19.41
#